data_AF-A0A6B3FDI2-F1
#
_entry.id   AF-A0A6B3FDI2-F1
#
_cell.length_a   1.000
_cell.length_b   1.000
_cell.length_c   1.000
_cell.angle_alpha   90.00
_cell.angle_beta   90.00
_cell.angle_gamma   90.00
#
_symmetry.space_group_name_H-M   'P 1'
#
loop_
_entity.id
_entity.type
_entity.pdbx_description
1 polymer ?
#
loop_
_entity_poly.entity_id
_entity_poly.type
_entity_poly.pdbx_seq_one_letter_code
_entity_poly.pdbx_strand_id
1 'polypeptide(L)'
;WLSYSVAGGRTRAGQLLEEAFAVAAGREAVVAVGVNCCDPDEAQEAVELAVAVTGRPAVVYPNSGEGWDAGARGWTGAGTFDPGRVRPWTRAGARLVGGCCRVGPGLIAELAGRLEEPGELGEPTEL
;
A
#
# COMPACT_ATOMS: atom_id res chain seq x y z
N TRP A 1 -4.87 12.88 0.79
CA TRP A 1 -5.18 11.55 0.22
C TRP A 1 -6.30 10.92 1.04
N LEU A 2 -6.86 9.81 0.58
CA LEU A 2 -7.80 8.97 1.34
C LEU A 2 -7.21 7.55 1.43
N SER A 3 -7.24 6.92 2.61
CA SER A 3 -6.84 5.51 2.74
C SER A 3 -7.83 4.73 3.59
N TYR A 4 -7.95 3.44 3.29
CA TYR A 4 -8.74 2.49 4.07
C TYR A 4 -7.85 1.44 4.73
N SER A 5 -8.19 1.08 5.97
CA SER A 5 -7.76 -0.21 6.52
C SER A 5 -8.63 -1.32 5.96
N VAL A 6 -8.02 -2.39 5.48
CA VAL A 6 -8.70 -3.48 4.76
C VAL A 6 -8.42 -4.85 5.36
N ALA A 7 -9.27 -5.81 4.99
CA ALA A 7 -9.06 -7.25 5.15
C ALA A 7 -9.94 -8.00 4.13
N GLY A 8 -9.35 -8.92 3.38
CA GLY A 8 -10.05 -9.77 2.41
C GLY A 8 -10.76 -8.98 1.31
N GLY A 9 -10.10 -7.96 0.77
CA GLY A 9 -10.67 -7.12 -0.31
C GLY A 9 -11.84 -6.23 0.13
N ARG A 10 -12.02 -6.04 1.44
CA ARG A 10 -13.06 -5.20 2.04
C ARG A 10 -12.48 -4.20 3.02
N THR A 11 -13.18 -3.08 3.22
CA THR A 11 -12.88 -2.20 4.36
C THR A 11 -13.17 -2.95 5.67
N ARG A 12 -12.61 -2.49 6.78
CA ARG A 12 -12.97 -3.01 8.12
C ARG A 12 -14.41 -2.73 8.55
N ALA A 13 -15.14 -1.88 7.81
CA ALA A 13 -16.57 -1.66 7.99
C ALA A 13 -17.44 -2.52 7.05
N GLY A 14 -16.82 -3.37 6.22
CA GLY A 14 -17.48 -4.41 5.44
C GLY A 14 -17.80 -4.06 3.99
N GLN A 15 -17.58 -2.83 3.52
CA GLN A 15 -17.78 -2.46 2.11
C GLN A 15 -16.75 -3.15 1.21
N LEU A 16 -17.12 -3.43 -0.04
CA LEU A 16 -16.15 -3.82 -1.05
C LEU A 16 -15.15 -2.69 -1.26
N LEU A 17 -13.88 -3.04 -1.45
CA LEU A 17 -12.84 -2.03 -1.57
C LEU A 17 -13.00 -1.17 -2.83
N GLU A 18 -13.53 -1.75 -3.92
CA GLU A 18 -13.91 -1.04 -5.14
C GLU A 18 -14.92 0.09 -4.86
N GLU A 19 -16.03 -0.23 -4.17
CA GLU A 19 -17.05 0.75 -3.78
C GLU A 19 -16.48 1.85 -2.89
N ALA A 20 -15.61 1.46 -1.95
CA ALA A 20 -14.96 2.38 -1.03
C ALA A 20 -14.03 3.35 -1.77
N PHE A 21 -13.27 2.90 -2.77
CA PHE A 21 -12.43 3.78 -3.58
C PHE A 21 -13.23 4.67 -4.51
N ALA A 22 -14.37 4.19 -5.04
CA ALA A 22 -15.21 4.95 -5.96
C ALA A 22 -15.73 6.26 -5.36
N VAL A 23 -15.83 6.39 -4.04
CA VAL A 23 -16.25 7.65 -3.38
C VAL A 23 -15.32 8.83 -3.68
N ALA A 24 -14.05 8.53 -4.01
CA ALA A 24 -13.05 9.52 -4.36
C ALA A 24 -13.01 9.83 -5.86
N ALA A 25 -13.60 9.00 -6.73
CA ALA A 25 -13.57 9.22 -8.18
C ALA A 25 -14.15 10.60 -8.55
N GLY A 26 -13.48 11.32 -9.45
CA GLY A 26 -13.86 12.69 -9.85
C GLY A 26 -13.68 13.78 -8.78
N ARG A 27 -13.26 13.46 -7.55
CA ARG A 27 -13.00 14.46 -6.49
C ARG A 27 -11.58 15.04 -6.54
N GLU A 28 -11.38 16.17 -7.23
CA GLU A 28 -10.04 16.76 -7.44
C GLU A 28 -9.23 17.02 -6.15
N ALA A 29 -9.90 17.31 -5.03
CA ALA A 29 -9.25 17.49 -3.73
C ALA A 29 -8.58 16.21 -3.18
N VAL A 30 -8.97 15.03 -3.67
CA VAL A 30 -8.39 13.75 -3.25
C VAL A 30 -7.27 13.35 -4.21
N VAL A 31 -6.05 13.75 -3.91
CA VAL A 31 -4.87 13.57 -4.79
C VAL A 31 -4.35 12.14 -4.93
N ALA A 32 -4.71 11.24 -4.00
CA ALA A 32 -4.32 9.83 -4.01
C ALA A 32 -5.29 8.99 -3.15
N VAL A 33 -5.43 7.71 -3.49
CA VAL A 33 -6.32 6.75 -2.81
C VAL A 33 -5.62 5.41 -2.59
N GLY A 34 -5.86 4.71 -1.49
CA GLY A 34 -5.33 3.36 -1.31
C GLY A 34 -5.50 2.82 0.10
N VAL A 35 -4.49 2.13 0.63
CA VAL A 35 -4.62 1.35 1.87
C VAL A 35 -3.54 1.62 2.89
N ASN A 36 -3.91 1.44 4.15
CA ASN A 36 -2.98 1.47 5.26
C ASN A 36 -3.33 0.45 6.34
N CYS A 37 -2.34 0.03 7.12
CA CYS A 37 -2.53 -0.87 8.26
C CYS A 37 -3.26 -2.19 7.90
N CYS A 38 -3.18 -2.61 6.64
CA CYS A 38 -3.54 -3.95 6.18
C CYS A 38 -2.32 -4.88 6.26
N ASP A 39 -2.56 -6.16 6.04
CA ASP A 39 -1.48 -7.13 5.85
C ASP A 39 -0.64 -6.73 4.62
N PRO A 40 0.71 -6.86 4.67
CA PRO A 40 1.56 -6.63 3.51
C PRO A 40 1.15 -7.38 2.24
N ASP A 41 0.56 -8.58 2.35
CA ASP A 41 0.16 -9.42 1.21
C ASP A 41 -1.05 -8.84 0.46
N GLU A 42 -1.91 -8.08 1.15
CA GLU A 42 -3.08 -7.44 0.52
C GLU A 42 -2.74 -6.14 -0.20
N ALA A 43 -1.53 -5.59 0.02
CA ALA A 43 -1.18 -4.25 -0.42
C ALA A 43 -1.11 -4.10 -1.95
N GLN A 44 -0.62 -5.13 -2.67
CA GLN A 44 -0.46 -5.07 -4.12
C GLN A 44 -1.80 -4.95 -4.84
N GLU A 45 -2.71 -5.88 -4.60
CA GLU A 45 -4.04 -5.89 -5.22
C GLU A 45 -4.83 -4.62 -4.88
N ALA A 46 -4.70 -4.14 -3.65
CA ALA A 46 -5.36 -2.89 -3.24
C ALA A 46 -4.81 -1.65 -3.96
N VAL A 47 -3.51 -1.60 -4.25
CA VAL A 47 -2.90 -0.53 -5.05
C VAL A 47 -3.44 -0.55 -6.47
N GLU A 48 -3.43 -1.71 -7.13
CA GLU A 48 -3.91 -1.88 -8.50
C GLU A 48 -5.39 -1.48 -8.60
N LEU A 49 -6.22 -1.92 -7.66
CA LEU A 49 -7.63 -1.57 -7.61
C LEU A 49 -7.85 -0.06 -7.37
N ALA A 50 -7.09 0.57 -6.48
CA ALA A 50 -7.22 2.00 -6.23
C ALA A 50 -6.93 2.83 -7.48
N VAL A 51 -5.87 2.47 -8.23
CA VAL A 51 -5.51 3.14 -9.48
C VAL A 51 -6.57 2.89 -10.55
N ALA A 52 -7.02 1.65 -10.71
CA ALA A 52 -8.04 1.29 -11.70
C ALA A 52 -9.37 2.02 -11.48
N VAL A 53 -9.84 2.09 -10.23
CA VAL A 53 -11.14 2.69 -9.89
C VAL A 53 -11.11 4.21 -9.97
N THR A 54 -10.01 4.84 -9.55
CA THR A 54 -9.97 6.29 -9.35
C THR A 54 -9.23 7.04 -10.45
N GLY A 55 -8.40 6.36 -11.25
CA GLY A 55 -7.49 6.98 -12.20
C GLY A 55 -6.40 7.84 -11.53
N ARG A 56 -6.21 7.71 -10.21
CA ARG A 56 -5.27 8.51 -9.43
C ARG A 56 -4.08 7.70 -8.93
N PRO A 57 -2.97 8.35 -8.58
CA PRO A 57 -1.88 7.70 -7.87
C PRO A 57 -2.36 7.01 -6.60
N ALA A 58 -1.76 5.86 -6.28
CA ALA A 58 -2.06 5.15 -5.04
C ALA A 58 -1.21 5.63 -3.86
N VAL A 59 -1.80 5.50 -2.67
CA VAL A 59 -1.10 5.57 -1.38
C VAL A 59 -1.12 4.19 -0.71
N VAL A 60 0.04 3.71 -0.26
CA VAL A 60 0.18 2.37 0.35
C VAL A 60 1.17 2.37 1.50
N TYR A 61 0.70 1.98 2.68
CA TYR A 61 1.54 1.85 3.87
C TYR A 61 0.97 0.77 4.81
N PRO A 62 1.23 -0.53 4.51
CA PRO A 62 0.72 -1.65 5.31
C PRO A 62 1.41 -1.72 6.68
N ASN A 63 0.90 -2.56 7.57
CA ASN A 63 1.58 -2.87 8.84
C ASN A 63 2.75 -3.85 8.61
N SER A 64 3.40 -4.30 9.69
CA SER A 64 4.53 -5.26 9.59
C SER A 64 4.11 -6.67 9.18
N GLY A 65 2.84 -7.04 9.21
CA GLY A 65 2.32 -8.41 9.12
C GLY A 65 2.11 -9.08 10.49
N GLU A 66 2.58 -8.48 11.58
CA GLU A 66 2.31 -9.00 12.93
C GLU A 66 0.84 -8.81 13.31
N GLY A 67 0.29 -9.79 14.03
CA GLY A 67 -1.05 -9.72 14.60
C GLY A 67 -1.08 -8.86 15.87
N TRP A 68 -2.19 -8.18 16.11
CA TRP A 68 -2.45 -7.51 17.39
C TRP A 68 -3.40 -8.36 18.23
N ASP A 69 -2.95 -8.79 19.41
CA ASP A 69 -3.79 -9.41 20.43
C ASP A 69 -4.29 -8.33 21.40
N ALA A 70 -5.60 -8.06 21.34
CA ALA A 70 -6.25 -7.07 22.19
C ALA A 70 -6.31 -7.48 23.67
N GLY A 71 -6.40 -8.78 23.96
CA GLY A 71 -6.46 -9.31 25.33
C GLY A 71 -5.10 -9.22 26.02
N ALA A 72 -4.05 -9.65 25.33
CA ALA A 72 -2.67 -9.53 25.81
C ALA A 72 -2.11 -8.10 25.69
N ARG A 73 -2.79 -7.21 24.93
CA ARG A 73 -2.33 -5.87 24.57
C ARG A 73 -0.93 -5.90 23.96
N GLY A 74 -0.71 -6.89 23.09
CA GLY A 74 0.61 -7.21 22.56
C GLY A 74 0.56 -7.63 21.09
N TRP A 75 1.72 -7.57 20.46
CA TRP A 75 1.91 -8.06 19.10
C TRP A 75 2.27 -9.54 19.11
N THR A 76 1.81 -10.27 18.10
CA THR A 76 2.03 -11.70 17.94
C THR A 76 2.44 -12.03 16.50
N GLY A 77 3.08 -13.19 16.33
CA GLY A 77 3.60 -13.62 15.02
C GLY A 77 4.90 -12.93 14.63
N ALA A 78 5.31 -13.15 13.38
CA ALA A 78 6.49 -12.54 12.79
C ALA A 78 6.08 -11.51 11.74
N GLY A 79 6.89 -10.46 11.58
CA GLY A 79 6.69 -9.51 10.50
C GLY A 79 6.97 -10.13 9.13
N THR A 80 6.11 -9.86 8.17
CA THR A 80 6.20 -10.27 6.76
C THR A 80 6.45 -9.10 5.82
N PHE A 81 6.51 -7.86 6.36
CA PHE A 81 6.80 -6.67 5.58
C PHE A 81 8.19 -6.76 4.94
N ASP A 82 8.22 -6.68 3.62
CA ASP A 82 9.43 -6.67 2.81
C ASP A 82 9.54 -5.32 2.07
N PRO A 83 10.57 -4.49 2.36
CA PRO A 83 10.82 -3.26 1.62
C PRO A 83 10.99 -3.47 0.10
N GLY A 84 11.34 -4.67 -0.36
CA GLY A 84 11.39 -5.08 -1.77
C GLY A 84 10.07 -4.88 -2.53
N ARG A 85 8.93 -4.96 -1.84
CA ARG A 85 7.59 -4.78 -2.42
C ARG A 85 7.31 -3.35 -2.90
N VAL A 86 8.15 -2.39 -2.52
CA VAL A 86 8.00 -1.00 -2.96
C VAL A 86 8.07 -0.85 -4.49
N ARG A 87 8.90 -1.65 -5.17
CA ARG A 87 9.03 -1.59 -6.64
C ARG A 87 7.76 -2.10 -7.36
N PRO A 88 7.20 -3.27 -7.01
CA PRO A 88 5.87 -3.67 -7.48
C PRO A 88 4.79 -2.61 -7.23
N TRP A 89 4.72 -2.02 -6.03
CA TRP A 89 3.72 -0.99 -5.71
C TRP A 89 3.86 0.25 -6.60
N THR A 90 5.08 0.75 -6.81
CA THR A 90 5.30 1.94 -7.65
C THR A 90 5.02 1.70 -9.13
N ARG A 91 5.35 0.50 -9.64
CA ARG A 91 4.95 0.05 -10.99
C ARG A 91 3.44 -0.01 -11.16
N ALA A 92 2.72 -0.45 -10.13
CA ALA A 92 1.26 -0.47 -10.11
C ALA A 92 0.60 0.91 -9.92
N GLY A 93 1.40 1.98 -9.75
CA GLY A 93 0.91 3.36 -9.70
C GLY A 93 0.92 4.00 -8.31
N ALA A 94 1.51 3.35 -7.30
CA ALA A 94 1.77 4.02 -6.02
C ALA A 94 2.75 5.17 -6.18
N ARG A 95 2.47 6.29 -5.52
CA ARG A 95 3.36 7.47 -5.43
C ARG A 95 3.57 7.95 -4.01
N LEU A 96 2.77 7.45 -3.07
CA LEU A 96 2.93 7.67 -1.64
C LEU A 96 3.09 6.29 -1.01
N VAL A 97 4.30 5.97 -0.53
CA VAL A 97 4.66 4.65 0.00
C VAL A 97 5.22 4.78 1.41
N GLY A 98 4.97 3.79 2.25
CA GLY A 98 5.51 3.78 3.61
C GLY A 98 5.15 2.51 4.38
N GLY A 99 5.10 2.64 5.70
CA GLY A 99 4.67 1.59 6.61
C GLY A 99 3.83 2.15 7.76
N CYS A 100 3.05 1.29 8.37
CA CYS A 100 2.15 1.62 9.48
C CYS A 100 2.63 0.93 10.77
N CYS A 101 1.78 0.17 11.44
CA CYS A 101 2.13 -0.48 12.69
C CYS A 101 3.38 -1.35 12.54
N ARG A 102 4.32 -1.19 13.48
CA ARG A 102 5.56 -1.97 13.61
C ARG A 102 6.54 -1.86 12.44
N VAL A 103 6.31 -0.97 11.47
CA VAL A 103 7.31 -0.62 10.45
C VAL A 103 8.12 0.57 10.97
N GLY A 104 9.34 0.30 11.41
CA GLY A 104 10.23 1.30 12.02
C GLY A 104 11.11 2.05 11.02
N PRO A 105 11.88 3.06 11.49
CA PRO A 105 12.73 3.89 10.63
C PRO A 105 13.75 3.10 9.79
N GLY A 106 14.30 1.99 10.30
CA GLY A 106 15.23 1.15 9.55
C GLY A 106 14.61 0.56 8.28
N LEU A 107 13.40 0.02 8.39
CA LEU A 107 12.65 -0.50 7.25
C LEU A 107 12.25 0.61 6.27
N ILE A 108 11.95 1.82 6.76
CA ILE A 108 11.68 2.98 5.92
C ILE A 108 12.92 3.43 5.14
N ALA A 109 14.09 3.45 5.78
CA ALA A 109 15.36 3.77 5.10
C ALA A 109 15.69 2.71 4.02
N GLU A 110 15.47 1.44 4.32
CA GLU A 110 15.61 0.34 3.36
C GLU A 110 14.64 0.44 2.17
N LEU A 111 13.40 0.88 2.43
CA LEU A 111 12.39 1.14 1.41
C LEU A 111 12.82 2.31 0.51
N ALA A 112 13.32 3.39 1.10
CA ALA A 112 13.82 4.56 0.38
C ALA A 112 15.02 4.21 -0.52
N GLY A 113 16.00 3.47 0.00
CA GLY A 113 17.17 3.06 -0.79
C GLY A 113 16.80 2.26 -2.05
N ARG A 114 15.75 1.42 -1.98
CA ARG A 114 15.23 0.66 -3.14
C ARG A 114 14.53 1.53 -4.19
N LEU A 115 14.13 2.75 -3.84
CA LEU A 115 13.58 3.72 -4.79
C LEU A 115 14.67 4.56 -5.46
N GLU A 116 15.78 4.78 -4.76
CA GLU A 116 16.92 5.58 -5.24
C GLU A 116 17.87 4.78 -6.15
N GLU A 117 17.90 3.45 -6.01
CA GLU A 117 18.62 2.57 -6.92
C GLU A 117 18.07 2.68 -8.36
N PRO A 118 18.91 3.07 -9.34
CA PRO A 118 18.53 3.12 -10.75
C PRO A 118 17.98 1.76 -11.17
N GLY A 119 16.71 1.69 -11.55
CA GLY A 119 16.18 0.50 -12.20
C GLY A 119 16.96 0.27 -13.49
N GLU A 120 17.30 -0.99 -13.79
CA GLU A 120 17.62 -1.44 -15.13
C GLU A 120 16.56 -0.84 -16.08
N LEU A 121 16.94 0.22 -16.77
CA LEU A 121 16.12 0.85 -17.79
C LEU A 121 15.97 -0.19 -18.89
N GLY A 122 14.78 -0.78 -18.98
CA GLY A 122 14.38 -1.52 -20.17
C GLY A 122 14.68 -0.65 -21.38
N GLU A 123 15.48 -1.19 -22.30
CA GLU A 123 15.83 -0.53 -23.54
C GLU A 123 14.55 -0.10 -24.27
N PRO A 124 14.50 1.12 -24.84
CA PRO A 124 13.37 1.51 -25.64
C PRO A 124 13.32 0.64 -26.90
N THR A 125 12.23 -0.12 -27.05
CA THR A 125 11.87 -0.71 -28.34
C THR A 125 11.67 0.42 -29.35
N GLU A 126 12.64 0.64 -30.21
CA GLU A 126 12.48 1.52 -31.39
C GLU A 126 11.44 0.91 -32.35
N LEU A 127 10.57 1.78 -32.85
CA LEU A 127 9.55 1.52 -33.89
C LEU A 127 10.18 1.49 -35.28
#